data_AF-A0A7W0NYI1-F1
#
_entry.id   AF-A0A7W0NYI1-F1
#
_cell.length_a   1.000
_cell.length_b   1.000
_cell.length_c   1.000
_cell.angle_alpha   90.00
_cell.angle_beta   90.00
_cell.angle_gamma   90.00
#
_symmetry.space_group_name_H-M   'P 1'
#
loop_
_entity.id
_entity.type
_entity.pdbx_description
1 polymer ?
#
loop_
_entity_poly.entity_id
_entity_poly.type
_entity_poly.pdbx_seq_one_letter_code
_entity_poly.pdbx_strand_id
1 'polypeptide(L)'
;MAKRGGDAALKRAREKARLEKQEAKREKRQARAADEVIPPGDADALMEEFAQLSASFEASQVTEERFNEERHRIFVALGLQSEDD
;
A
#
# COMPACT_ATOMS: atom_id res chain seq x y z
N MET A 1 53.69 -11.37 11.79
CA MET A 1 52.46 -11.95 11.21
C MET A 1 51.25 -11.14 11.68
N ALA A 2 50.73 -10.22 10.87
CA ALA A 2 49.55 -9.40 11.19
C ALA A 2 48.54 -9.45 10.02
N LYS A 3 47.79 -10.55 9.91
CA LYS A 3 46.78 -10.76 8.86
C LYS A 3 45.43 -11.23 9.44
N ARG A 4 45.02 -10.72 10.61
CA ARG A 4 43.76 -11.13 11.26
C ARG A 4 42.80 -10.00 11.62
N GLY A 5 43.25 -8.73 11.60
CA GLY A 5 42.39 -7.58 11.96
C GLY A 5 41.46 -7.09 10.84
N GLY A 6 41.88 -7.22 9.58
CA GLY A 6 41.13 -6.73 8.42
C GLY A 6 39.85 -7.53 8.13
N ASP A 7 39.89 -8.86 8.29
CA ASP A 7 38.74 -9.74 8.02
C ASP A 7 37.55 -9.48 8.96
N ALA A 8 37.83 -9.21 10.24
CA ALA A 8 36.79 -8.92 11.22
C ALA A 8 36.08 -7.58 10.94
N ALA A 9 36.84 -6.56 10.52
CA ALA A 9 36.29 -5.26 10.13
C ALA A 9 35.46 -5.36 8.83
N LEU A 10 35.95 -6.12 7.84
CA LEU A 10 35.23 -6.33 6.58
C LEU A 10 33.92 -7.10 6.78
N LYS A 11 33.89 -8.05 7.71
CA LYS A 11 32.69 -8.82 8.05
C LYS A 11 31.63 -7.96 8.72
N ARG A 12 32.03 -7.11 9.68
CA ARG A 12 31.14 -6.13 10.32
C ARG A 12 30.57 -5.10 9.34
N ALA A 13 31.40 -4.61 8.40
CA ALA A 13 30.93 -3.67 7.38
C ALA A 13 29.86 -4.31 6.47
N ARG A 14 30.03 -5.58 6.10
CA ARG A 14 29.04 -6.32 5.30
C ARG A 14 27.74 -6.59 6.06
N GLU A 15 27.82 -6.90 7.36
CA GLU A 15 26.62 -7.05 8.19
C GLU A 15 25.86 -5.73 8.34
N LYS A 16 26.58 -4.62 8.59
CA LYS A 16 25.96 -3.29 8.71
C LYS A 16 25.24 -2.88 7.42
N ALA A 17 25.88 -3.06 6.27
CA ALA A 17 25.26 -2.77 4.97
C ALA A 17 24.03 -3.65 4.66
N ARG A 18 23.97 -4.88 5.21
CA ARG A 18 22.79 -5.75 5.09
C ARG A 18 21.64 -5.26 5.95
N LEU A 19 21.93 -4.82 7.18
CA LEU A 19 20.93 -4.26 8.08
C LEU A 19 20.37 -2.95 7.54
N GLU A 20 21.22 -2.02 7.10
CA GLU A 20 20.81 -0.75 6.49
C GLU A 20 19.92 -0.97 5.25
N LYS A 21 20.23 -1.97 4.40
CA LYS A 21 19.36 -2.32 3.26
C LYS A 21 18.00 -2.90 3.69
N GLN A 22 17.95 -3.63 4.80
CA GLN A 22 16.70 -4.16 5.33
C GLN A 22 15.86 -3.08 6.01
N GLU A 23 16.49 -2.17 6.74
CA GLU A 23 15.84 -0.99 7.34
C GLU A 23 15.30 -0.06 6.25
N ALA A 24 16.08 0.27 5.22
CA ALA A 24 15.60 1.06 4.09
C ALA A 24 14.41 0.40 3.36
N LYS A 25 14.36 -0.93 3.29
CA LYS A 25 13.19 -1.65 2.76
C LYS A 25 11.99 -1.59 3.70
N ARG A 26 12.20 -1.60 5.01
CA ARG A 26 11.12 -1.48 6.01
C ARG A 26 10.57 -0.06 6.07
N GLU A 27 11.42 0.96 6.06
CA GLU A 27 11.00 2.37 5.99
C GLU A 27 10.22 2.65 4.72
N LYS A 28 10.65 2.16 3.55
CA LYS A 28 9.87 2.31 2.32
C LYS A 28 8.49 1.63 2.38
N ARG A 29 8.36 0.51 3.10
CA ARG A 29 7.07 -0.16 3.30
C ARG A 29 6.18 0.56 4.31
N GLN A 30 6.78 1.11 5.37
CA GLN A 30 6.05 1.87 6.39
C GLN A 30 5.61 3.25 5.87
N ALA A 31 6.44 3.92 5.08
CA ALA A 31 6.08 5.19 4.44
C ALA A 31 4.89 5.01 3.46
N ARG A 32 4.87 3.90 2.70
CA ARG A 32 3.72 3.58 1.84
C ARG A 32 2.46 3.22 2.63
N ALA A 33 2.61 2.52 3.75
CA ALA A 33 1.48 2.12 4.59
C ALA A 33 0.93 3.26 5.47
N ALA A 34 1.72 4.30 5.75
CA ALA A 34 1.30 5.43 6.58
C ALA A 34 0.52 6.50 5.81
N ASP A 35 0.64 6.54 4.47
CA ASP A 35 -0.11 7.47 3.61
C ASP A 35 -1.51 6.94 3.22
N GLU A 36 -1.75 5.63 3.40
CA GLU A 36 -2.99 4.94 2.98
C GLU A 36 -3.84 4.46 4.17
N VAL A 37 -3.62 4.96 5.39
CA VAL A 37 -4.54 4.67 6.50
C VAL A 37 -5.74 5.59 6.39
N ILE A 38 -6.75 5.14 5.64
CA ILE A 38 -8.05 5.79 5.57
C ILE A 38 -8.63 5.83 6.98
N PRO A 39 -8.98 7.01 7.50
CA PRO A 39 -9.65 7.14 8.77
C PRO A 39 -10.86 6.21 8.83
N PRO A 40 -11.14 5.54 9.96
CA PRO A 40 -12.26 4.60 10.05
C PRO A 40 -13.62 5.22 9.69
N GLY A 41 -13.80 6.53 9.85
CA GLY A 41 -15.01 7.24 9.41
C GLY A 41 -15.13 7.41 7.89
N ASP A 42 -14.02 7.44 7.17
CA ASP A 42 -14.02 7.57 5.71
C ASP A 42 -14.26 6.19 5.05
N ALA A 43 -13.81 5.11 5.69
CA ALA A 43 -14.06 3.75 5.21
C ALA A 43 -15.55 3.37 5.25
N ASP A 44 -16.26 3.70 6.34
CA ASP A 44 -17.71 3.44 6.46
C ASP A 44 -18.51 4.23 5.41
N ALA A 45 -18.15 5.49 5.18
CA ALA A 45 -18.78 6.32 4.15
C ALA A 45 -18.54 5.76 2.74
N LEU A 46 -17.32 5.32 2.43
CA LEU A 46 -16.98 4.69 1.15
C LEU A 46 -17.73 3.37 0.93
N MET A 47 -17.95 2.58 1.99
CA MET A 47 -18.76 1.36 1.92
C MET A 47 -20.24 1.68 1.67
N GLU A 48 -20.77 2.76 2.25
CA GLU A 48 -22.14 3.22 1.97
C GLU A 48 -22.29 3.73 0.54
N GLU A 49 -21.32 4.49 0.02
CA GLU A 49 -21.26 4.91 -1.38
C GLU A 49 -21.26 3.69 -2.32
N PHE A 50 -20.47 2.66 -2.02
CA PHE A 50 -20.45 1.42 -2.80
C PHE A 50 -21.80 0.70 -2.80
N ALA A 51 -22.51 0.68 -1.67
CA ALA A 51 -23.84 0.08 -1.56
C ALA A 51 -24.86 0.83 -2.44
N GLN A 52 -24.83 2.17 -2.43
CA GLN A 52 -25.69 3.00 -3.28
C GLN A 52 -25.39 2.83 -4.77
N LEU A 53 -24.10 2.77 -5.12
CA LEU A 53 -23.63 2.53 -6.48
C LEU A 53 -24.11 1.15 -6.99
N SER A 54 -24.00 0.12 -6.16
CA SER A 54 -24.47 -1.23 -6.48
C SER A 54 -25.99 -1.27 -6.68
N ALA A 55 -26.76 -0.64 -5.79
CA ALA A 55 -28.21 -0.54 -5.94
C ALA A 55 -28.61 0.22 -7.23
N SER A 56 -27.88 1.28 -7.58
CA SER A 56 -28.10 2.04 -8.81
C SER A 56 -27.79 1.21 -10.06
N PHE A 57 -26.77 0.37 -10.01
CA PHE A 57 -26.42 -0.54 -11.10
C PHE A 57 -27.44 -1.67 -11.26
N GLU A 58 -27.89 -2.29 -10.17
CA GLU A 58 -28.98 -3.27 -10.18
C GLU A 58 -30.29 -2.68 -10.72
N ALA A 59 -30.57 -1.41 -10.41
CA ALA A 59 -31.69 -0.66 -10.95
C ALA A 59 -31.48 -0.19 -12.41
N SER A 60 -30.35 -0.54 -13.05
CA SER A 60 -29.96 -0.12 -14.41
C SER A 60 -29.94 1.41 -14.60
N GLN A 61 -29.71 2.17 -13.53
CA GLN A 61 -29.64 3.63 -13.55
C GLN A 61 -28.25 4.15 -13.94
N VAL A 62 -27.22 3.30 -13.83
CA VAL A 62 -25.84 3.58 -14.26
C VAL A 62 -25.38 2.49 -15.22
N THR A 63 -24.54 2.87 -16.18
CA THR A 63 -23.92 1.92 -17.11
C THR A 63 -22.86 1.08 -16.41
N GLU A 64 -22.57 -0.10 -16.95
CA GLU A 64 -21.50 -0.97 -16.44
C GLU A 64 -20.14 -0.28 -16.43
N GLU A 65 -19.85 0.52 -17.46
CA GLU A 65 -18.62 1.30 -17.56
C GLU A 65 -18.50 2.31 -16.40
N ARG A 66 -19.58 3.05 -16.12
CA ARG A 66 -19.62 4.01 -15.01
C ARG A 66 -19.56 3.33 -13.65
N PHE A 67 -20.22 2.18 -13.51
CA PHE A 67 -20.17 1.37 -12.30
C PHE A 67 -18.74 0.90 -12.01
N ASN A 68 -18.02 0.41 -13.02
CA ASN A 68 -16.65 -0.07 -12.85
C ASN A 68 -15.67 1.06 -12.51
N GLU A 69 -15.82 2.24 -13.12
CA GLU A 69 -15.03 3.44 -12.78
C GLU A 69 -15.22 3.85 -11.31
N GLU A 70 -16.46 4.03 -10.87
CA GLU A 70 -16.76 4.47 -9.50
C GLU A 70 -16.40 3.38 -8.48
N ARG A 71 -16.62 2.11 -8.80
CA ARG A 71 -16.18 0.99 -7.96
C ARG A 71 -14.67 1.00 -7.77
N HIS A 72 -13.92 1.16 -8.85
CA HIS A 72 -12.46 1.21 -8.79
C HIS A 72 -11.99 2.39 -7.95
N ARG A 73 -12.57 3.59 -8.15
CA ARG A 73 -12.30 4.77 -7.31
C ARG A 73 -12.53 4.49 -5.83
N ILE A 74 -13.67 3.87 -5.46
CA ILE A 74 -13.98 3.54 -4.07
C ILE A 74 -12.99 2.52 -3.52
N PHE A 75 -12.59 1.51 -4.30
CA PHE A 75 -11.65 0.49 -3.86
C PHE A 75 -10.22 1.00 -3.71
N VAL A 76 -9.79 1.90 -4.59
CA VAL A 76 -8.53 2.65 -4.43
C VAL A 76 -8.59 3.51 -3.18
N ALA A 77 -9.68 4.25 -2.98
CA ALA A 77 -9.89 5.06 -1.79
C ALA A 77 -10.02 4.23 -0.52
N LEU A 78 -10.32 2.93 -0.60
CA LEU A 78 -10.30 1.97 0.50
C LEU A 78 -8.93 1.28 0.68
N GLY A 79 -7.95 1.54 -0.19
CA GLY A 79 -6.65 0.87 -0.20
C GLY A 79 -6.71 -0.61 -0.59
N LEU A 80 -7.82 -1.03 -1.23
CA LEU A 80 -8.04 -2.41 -1.69
C LEU A 80 -7.49 -2.65 -3.10
N GLN A 81 -7.29 -1.59 -3.87
CA GLN A 81 -6.72 -1.63 -5.22
C GLN A 81 -5.68 -0.51 -5.40
N SER A 82 -4.76 -0.72 -6.34
CA SER A 82 -3.79 0.29 -6.78
C SER A 82 -4.43 1.20 -7.82
N GLU A 83 -4.06 2.49 -7.88
CA GLU A 83 -4.48 3.41 -8.96
C GLU A 83 -4.04 2.97 -10.38
N ASP A 84 -3.15 1.97 -10.48
CA ASP A 84 -2.50 1.53 -11.71
C ASP A 84 -3.00 0.16 -12.25
N ASP A 85 -4.04 -0.45 -11.66
CA ASP A 85 -4.63 -1.75 -12.09
C ASP A 85 -5.77 -1.60 -13.10
#